data_AF-A0A5E3X997-F1
#
_entry.id   AF-A0A5E3X997-F1
#
_cell.length_a   1.000
_cell.length_b   1.000
_cell.length_c   1.000
_cell.angle_alpha   90.00
_cell.angle_beta   90.00
_cell.angle_gamma   90.00
#
_symmetry.space_group_name_H-M   'P 1'
#
loop_
_entity.id
_entity.type
_entity.pdbx_description
1 polymer ?
#
loop_
_entity_poly.entity_id
_entity_poly.type
_entity_poly.pdbx_seq_one_letter_code
_entity_poly.pdbx_strand_id
1 'polypeptide(L)'
;MQQVDPLERPPEEYREAGPIRFKLGDRSGLPYGRFNSALAAGVPVVISGLDRDEDMLSPEYLSRNFGSETVNVINTLTYESEERTLKDFLDTFADSRLQEPPLKLKVLS
;
A
#
# COMPACT_ATOMS: atom_id res chain seq x y z
N MET A 1 32.63 -24.34 7.84
CA MET A 1 31.30 -23.99 7.27
C MET A 1 30.28 -24.24 8.37
N GLN A 2 29.62 -23.21 8.88
CA GLN A 2 28.53 -23.40 9.85
C GLN A 2 27.32 -23.94 9.10
N GLN A 3 26.84 -25.09 9.56
CA GLN A 3 25.61 -25.71 9.08
C GLN A 3 24.47 -24.82 9.57
N VAL A 4 23.88 -24.05 8.66
CA VAL A 4 22.70 -23.23 8.98
C VAL A 4 21.56 -24.21 9.06
N ASP A 5 21.02 -24.43 10.26
CA ASP A 5 19.82 -25.25 10.42
C ASP A 5 18.73 -24.74 9.47
N PRO A 6 18.02 -25.64 8.76
CA PRO A 6 16.95 -25.22 7.87
C PRO A 6 15.94 -24.42 8.68
N LEU A 7 15.63 -23.21 8.19
CA LEU A 7 14.61 -22.34 8.78
C LEU A 7 13.40 -23.20 9.13
N GLU A 8 13.05 -23.26 10.42
CA GLU A 8 11.91 -24.03 10.91
C GLU A 8 10.70 -23.71 10.03
N ARG A 9 10.05 -24.76 9.51
CA ARG A 9 8.87 -24.57 8.70
C ARG A 9 7.86 -23.78 9.52
N PRO A 10 7.29 -22.71 8.96
CA PRO A 10 6.32 -21.91 9.68
C PRO A 10 5.14 -22.79 10.12
N PRO A 11 4.60 -22.58 11.33
CA PRO A 11 3.57 -23.45 11.88
C PRO A 11 2.34 -23.50 10.98
N GLU A 12 1.68 -24.66 10.92
CA GLU A 12 0.59 -24.94 9.96
C GLU A 12 -0.61 -24.00 10.11
N GLU A 13 -0.76 -23.33 11.26
CA GLU A 13 -1.76 -22.29 11.52
C GLU A 13 -1.78 -21.18 10.45
N TYR A 14 -0.69 -20.99 9.72
CA TYR A 14 -0.56 -20.00 8.67
C TYR A 14 -1.09 -20.44 7.30
N ARG A 15 -1.25 -21.75 7.05
CA ARG A 15 -1.71 -22.25 5.74
C ARG A 15 -3.18 -21.93 5.43
N GLU A 16 -4.00 -21.78 6.45
CA GLU A 16 -5.46 -21.57 6.32
C GLU A 16 -5.89 -20.18 6.81
N ALA A 17 -4.98 -19.40 7.39
CA ALA A 17 -5.27 -18.08 7.86
C ALA A 17 -5.39 -17.10 6.69
N GLY A 18 -6.49 -16.35 6.64
CA GLY A 18 -6.54 -15.10 5.90
C GLY A 18 -5.42 -14.13 6.34
N PRO A 19 -5.32 -12.93 5.74
CA PRO A 19 -4.21 -12.03 5.99
C PRO A 19 -3.97 -11.80 7.49
N ILE A 20 -2.74 -12.04 7.94
CA ILE A 20 -2.35 -11.87 9.34
C ILE A 20 -2.23 -10.39 9.62
N ARG A 21 -2.90 -9.92 10.67
CA ARG A 21 -2.97 -8.49 11.02
C ARG A 21 -2.05 -8.18 12.19
N PHE A 22 -1.15 -7.23 12.00
CA PHE A 22 -0.36 -6.62 13.06
C PHE A 22 -0.81 -5.18 13.26
N LYS A 23 -0.88 -4.74 14.51
CA LYS A 23 -1.07 -3.33 14.87
C LYS A 23 0.20 -2.85 15.55
N LEU A 24 0.82 -1.83 14.96
CA LEU A 24 1.88 -1.08 15.63
C LEU A 24 1.19 -0.28 16.74
N GLY A 25 1.42 -0.70 17.98
CA GLY A 25 1.09 0.09 19.17
C GLY A 25 2.31 0.88 19.64
N ASP A 26 2.09 1.80 20.57
CA ASP A 26 3.05 2.73 21.18
C ASP A 26 4.43 2.09 21.43
N ARG A 27 5.31 2.13 20.41
CA ARG A 27 6.72 1.76 20.46
C ARG A 27 7.06 0.28 20.69
N SER A 28 6.09 -0.66 20.69
CA SER A 28 6.37 -2.08 20.97
C SER A 28 6.96 -2.87 19.79
N GLY A 29 7.09 -2.26 18.61
CA GLY A 29 7.60 -2.93 17.40
C GLY A 29 6.71 -4.06 16.90
N LEU A 30 7.10 -4.69 15.79
CA LEU A 30 6.45 -5.91 15.31
C LEU A 30 7.00 -7.13 16.08
N PRO A 31 6.16 -8.14 16.39
CA PRO A 31 6.63 -9.42 16.91
C PRO A 31 7.39 -10.16 15.80
N TYR A 32 8.70 -9.89 15.73
CA TYR A 32 9.58 -10.21 14.59
C TYR A 32 9.56 -11.69 14.20
N GLY A 33 9.52 -12.61 15.18
CA GLY A 33 9.44 -14.05 14.92
C GLY A 33 8.15 -14.43 14.18
N ARG A 34 7.00 -13.97 14.68
CA ARG A 34 5.69 -14.25 14.07
C ARG A 34 5.57 -13.63 12.68
N PHE A 35 6.09 -12.41 12.51
CA PHE A 35 6.12 -11.71 11.23
C PHE A 35 6.97 -12.45 10.20
N ASN A 36 8.19 -12.89 10.55
CA ASN A 36 9.05 -13.62 9.63
C ASN A 36 8.49 -15.00 9.27
N SER A 37 7.91 -15.72 10.23
CA SER A 37 7.24 -16.99 9.96
C SER A 37 6.07 -16.83 8.98
N ALA A 38 5.26 -15.77 9.14
CA ALA A 38 4.19 -15.44 8.20
C ALA A 38 4.70 -15.19 6.78
N LEU A 39 5.76 -14.37 6.65
CA LEU A 39 6.37 -14.08 5.34
C LEU A 39 6.97 -15.34 4.70
N ALA A 40 7.68 -16.16 5.49
CA ALA A 40 8.27 -17.41 5.02
C ALA A 40 7.20 -18.44 4.59
N ALA A 41 6.00 -18.35 5.16
CA ALA A 41 4.86 -19.17 4.78
C ALA A 41 4.15 -18.69 3.50
N GLY A 42 4.53 -17.52 2.97
CA GLY A 42 3.84 -16.90 1.84
C GLY A 42 2.47 -16.32 2.20
N VAL A 43 2.22 -16.05 3.49
CA VAL A 43 0.93 -15.53 3.94
C VAL A 43 0.92 -14.00 3.83
N PRO A 44 -0.13 -13.40 3.23
CA PRO A 44 -0.28 -11.96 3.21
C PRO A 44 -0.34 -11.38 4.62
N VAL A 45 0.36 -10.26 4.84
CA VAL A 45 0.41 -9.57 6.12
C VAL A 45 -0.15 -8.15 5.98
N VAL A 46 -0.99 -7.74 6.93
CA VAL A 46 -1.54 -6.38 7.01
C VAL A 46 -1.00 -5.71 8.27
N ILE A 47 -0.34 -4.55 8.12
CA ILE A 47 0.17 -3.76 9.25
C ILE A 47 -0.70 -2.50 9.38
N SER A 48 -1.15 -2.21 10.59
CA SER A 48 -1.99 -1.06 10.95
C SER A 48 -1.33 -0.22 12.03
N GLY A 49 -1.77 1.03 12.23
CA GLY A 49 -1.17 1.94 13.21
C GLY A 49 0.20 2.48 12.77
N LEU A 50 0.46 2.53 11.47
CA LEU A 50 1.58 3.29 10.93
C LEU A 50 1.32 4.76 11.21
N ASP A 51 1.97 5.30 12.24
CA ASP A 51 1.99 6.74 12.50
C ASP A 51 2.77 7.37 11.34
N ARG A 52 2.02 7.94 10.41
CA ARG A 52 2.55 8.68 9.27
C ARG A 52 2.12 10.10 9.52
N ASP A 53 3.04 11.06 9.40
CA ASP A 53 2.70 12.48 9.37
C ASP A 53 1.62 12.69 8.30
N GLU A 54 0.34 12.72 8.72
CA GLU A 54 -0.82 12.67 7.82
C GLU A 54 -0.80 13.85 6.84
N ASP A 55 -0.17 14.95 7.27
CA ASP A 55 0.02 16.17 6.50
C ASP A 55 0.80 15.95 5.20
N MET A 56 1.77 15.02 5.15
CA MET A 56 2.59 14.77 3.96
C MET A 56 1.89 13.90 2.90
N LEU A 57 0.75 13.30 3.23
CA LEU A 57 -0.04 12.46 2.31
C LEU A 57 -1.36 13.11 1.91
N SER A 58 -1.62 14.35 2.36
CA SER A 58 -2.79 15.11 1.95
C SER A 58 -2.76 15.45 0.44
N PRO A 59 -3.92 15.48 -0.24
CA PRO A 59 -4.02 15.97 -1.62
C PRO A 59 -3.40 17.36 -1.78
N GLU A 60 -3.58 18.25 -0.81
CA GLU A 60 -3.02 19.60 -0.81
C GLU A 60 -1.48 19.58 -0.79
N TYR A 61 -0.88 18.76 0.07
CA TYR A 61 0.58 18.63 0.12
C TYR A 61 1.13 18.05 -1.19
N LEU A 62 0.50 16.99 -1.70
CA LEU A 62 0.92 16.34 -2.94
C LEU A 62 0.77 17.28 -4.14
N SER A 63 -0.35 18.00 -4.25
CA SER A 63 -0.60 18.99 -5.30
C SER A 63 0.41 20.14 -5.25
N ARG A 64 0.73 20.64 -4.05
CA ARG A 64 1.71 21.73 -3.87
C ARG A 64 3.14 21.34 -4.26
N ASN A 65 3.58 20.13 -3.90
CA ASN A 65 4.98 19.72 -4.06
C ASN A 65 5.25 18.97 -5.38
N PHE A 66 4.26 18.22 -5.89
CA PHE A 66 4.41 17.31 -7.03
C PHE A 66 3.35 17.53 -8.11
N GLY A 67 2.51 18.56 -7.99
CA GLY A 67 1.35 18.75 -8.87
C GLY A 67 1.67 18.86 -10.36
N SER A 68 2.87 19.31 -10.72
CA SER A 68 3.32 19.41 -12.12
C SER A 68 3.81 18.11 -12.72
N GLU A 69 3.93 17.03 -11.93
CA GLU A 69 4.35 15.72 -12.46
C GLU A 69 3.24 15.13 -13.35
N THR A 70 3.64 14.62 -14.51
CA THR A 70 2.74 13.86 -15.37
C THR A 70 2.57 12.45 -14.80
N VAL A 71 1.31 12.05 -14.61
CA VAL A 71 0.93 10.73 -14.13
C VAL A 71 0.04 10.04 -15.16
N ASN A 72 0.15 8.71 -15.21
CA ASN A 72 -0.78 7.89 -15.96
C ASN A 72 -1.99 7.58 -15.08
N VAL A 73 -3.18 7.93 -15.55
CA VAL A 73 -4.44 7.56 -14.91
C VAL A 73 -5.13 6.51 -15.77
N ILE A 74 -5.83 5.58 -15.13
CA ILE A 74 -6.58 4.51 -15.77
C ILE A 74 -8.06 4.63 -15.41
N ASN A 75 -8.91 4.55 -16.42
CA ASN A 75 -10.33 4.33 -16.21
C ASN A 75 -10.55 2.89 -15.75
N THR A 76 -11.08 2.70 -14.55
CA THR A 76 -11.27 1.38 -13.96
C THR A 76 -12.39 0.55 -14.59
N LEU A 77 -13.23 1.16 -15.44
CA LEU A 77 -14.26 0.46 -16.22
C LEU A 77 -13.74 0.02 -17.59
N THR A 78 -13.08 0.91 -18.33
CA THR A 78 -12.63 0.65 -19.71
C THR A 78 -11.19 0.16 -19.80
N TYR A 79 -10.41 0.31 -18.72
CA TYR A 79 -8.97 0.08 -18.67
C TYR A 79 -8.13 0.96 -19.60
N GLU A 80 -8.75 1.95 -20.23
CA GLU A 80 -8.06 2.96 -21.02
C GLU A 80 -7.22 3.85 -20.11
N SER A 81 -6.03 4.20 -20.59
CA SER A 81 -5.07 5.01 -19.85
C SER A 81 -4.87 6.36 -20.54
N GLU A 82 -4.73 7.42 -19.77
CA GLU A 82 -4.40 8.76 -20.25
C GLU A 82 -3.34 9.40 -19.34
N GLU A 83 -2.57 10.33 -19.90
CA GLU A 83 -1.61 11.14 -19.15
C GLU A 83 -2.26 12.45 -18.71
N ARG A 84 -2.12 12.79 -17.43
CA ARG A 84 -2.58 14.07 -16.86
C ARG A 84 -1.58 14.56 -15.83
N THR A 85 -1.67 15.81 -15.40
CA THR A 85 -0.86 16.26 -14.26
C THR A 85 -1.41 15.66 -12.96
N LEU A 86 -0.53 15.42 -11.98
CA LEU A 86 -0.95 14.95 -10.66
C LEU A 86 -1.93 15.94 -10.02
N LYS A 87 -1.73 17.25 -10.24
CA LYS A 87 -2.66 18.27 -9.78
C LYS A 87 -4.06 18.08 -10.37
N ASP A 88 -4.19 17.95 -11.69
CA ASP A 88 -5.49 17.79 -12.34
C ASP A 88 -6.21 16.53 -11.84
N PHE A 89 -5.46 15.45 -11.57
CA PHE A 89 -6.01 14.24 -10.98
C PHE A 89 -6.48 14.47 -9.53
N LEU A 90 -5.66 15.09 -8.68
CA LEU A 90 -5.99 15.34 -7.27
C LEU A 90 -7.14 16.33 -7.11
N ASP A 91 -7.29 17.30 -8.02
CA ASP A 91 -8.40 18.26 -7.99
C ASP A 91 -9.77 17.54 -8.16
N THR A 92 -9.81 16.32 -8.71
CA THR A 92 -11.03 15.48 -8.75
C THR A 92 -11.42 14.88 -7.39
N PHE A 93 -10.53 14.85 -6.39
CA PHE A 93 -10.82 14.26 -5.08
C PHE A 93 -11.76 15.14 -4.25
N ALA A 94 -11.81 16.44 -4.56
CA ALA A 94 -12.69 17.39 -3.90
C ALA A 94 -14.17 17.18 -4.27
N ASP A 95 -14.47 16.53 -5.39
CA ASP A 95 -15.84 16.29 -5.85
C ASP A 95 -15.96 14.94 -6.58
N SER A 96 -16.69 14.00 -5.97
CA SER A 96 -16.88 12.66 -6.51
C SER A 96 -17.51 12.63 -7.91
N ARG A 97 -18.22 13.67 -8.33
CA ARG A 97 -18.79 13.78 -9.69
C ARG A 97 -17.72 13.95 -10.75
N LEU A 98 -16.54 14.46 -10.38
CA LEU A 98 -15.39 14.59 -11.28
C LEU A 98 -14.64 13.27 -11.48
N GLN A 99 -15.03 12.21 -10.76
CA GLN A 99 -14.54 10.84 -10.96
C GLN A 99 -15.52 9.99 -11.79
N GLU A 100 -16.27 10.62 -12.70
CA GLU A 100 -16.97 9.95 -13.79
C GLU A 100 -16.27 10.31 -15.12
N PRO A 101 -15.53 9.37 -15.75
CA PRO A 101 -15.38 7.96 -15.39
C PRO A 101 -14.46 7.73 -14.16
N PRO A 102 -14.55 6.56 -13.50
CA PRO A 102 -13.77 6.28 -12.28
C PRO A 102 -12.29 6.06 -12.60
N LEU A 103 -11.48 7.09 -12.31
CA LEU A 103 -10.04 7.13 -12.57
C LEU A 103 -9.21 6.67 -11.36
N LYS A 104 -8.09 6.00 -11.62
CA LYS A 104 -7.05 5.69 -10.62
C LYS A 104 -5.66 5.96 -11.17
N LEU A 105 -4.70 6.25 -10.31
CA LEU A 105 -3.29 6.25 -10.71
C LEU A 105 -2.86 4.85 -11.14
N LYS A 106 -2.25 4.76 -12.33
CA LYS A 106 -1.66 3.53 -12.84
C LYS A 106 -0.20 3.48 -12.42
N VAL A 107 0.13 2.55 -11.53
CA VAL A 107 1.53 2.28 -11.18
C VAL A 107 2.19 1.59 -12.37
N LEU A 108 3.30 2.14 -12.87
CA LEU A 108 4.13 1.46 -13.86
C LEU A 108 4.79 0.27 -13.16
N SER A 109 4.30 -0.93 -13.47
CA SER A 109 4.88 -2.22 -13.05
C SER A 109 6.07 -2.60 -13.93
#